data_AF-A0A7Y3C1N6-F1
#
_entry.id   AF-A0A7Y3C1N6-F1
#
_cell.length_a   1.000
_cell.length_b   1.000
_cell.length_c   1.000
_cell.angle_alpha   90.00
_cell.angle_beta   90.00
_cell.angle_gamma   90.00
#
_symmetry.space_group_name_H-M   'P 1'
#
loop_
_entity.id
_entity.type
_entity.pdbx_description
1 polymer ?
#
loop_
_entity_poly.entity_id
_entity_poly.type
_entity_poly.pdbx_seq_one_letter_code
_entity_poly.pdbx_strand_id
1 'polypeptide(L)'
;MSTPTDNGIHSRINKSDELAESWQERFSGAFRLNWLKTLSVVTLLAVPAAWTKDDPVRRAAMLDAIDVTDAPTRALPLESNARVDRWVEAFETTRRLEFEGLMRRRALFSDMIRSKLRERNMPEELLYIPVIESGLSPFAVSRVSAVGLWQFMSPTALQYGLRVDEHVDERRDPVRATDAALEYLAWLHGRFGGSWY
;
A
#
# COMPACT_ATOMS: atom_id res chain seq x y z
N MET A 1 14.97 -26.28 -49.30
CA MET A 1 15.20 -26.19 -47.84
C MET A 1 14.46 -24.98 -47.34
N SER A 2 13.29 -25.21 -46.76
CA SER A 2 12.39 -24.16 -46.26
C SER A 2 12.59 -24.01 -44.76
N THR A 3 12.87 -22.79 -44.29
CA THR A 3 12.76 -22.44 -42.88
C THR A 3 11.46 -21.64 -42.68
N PRO A 4 10.55 -22.08 -41.80
CA PRO A 4 9.41 -21.27 -41.41
C PRO A 4 9.84 -20.32 -40.28
N THR A 5 9.69 -19.00 -40.48
CA THR A 5 9.74 -18.02 -39.40
C THR A 5 8.37 -17.97 -38.71
N ASP A 6 8.39 -18.29 -37.42
CA ASP A 6 7.29 -18.30 -36.47
C ASP A 6 6.74 -16.87 -36.23
N ASN A 7 5.44 -16.70 -36.49
CA ASN A 7 4.63 -15.54 -36.18
C ASN A 7 3.87 -15.83 -34.88
N GLY A 8 4.21 -15.20 -33.75
CA GLY A 8 3.48 -15.55 -32.51
C GLY A 8 3.52 -14.63 -31.28
N ILE A 9 4.30 -13.55 -31.23
CA ILE A 9 4.43 -12.79 -29.96
C ILE A 9 4.02 -11.30 -30.06
N HIS A 10 3.97 -10.70 -31.26
CA HIS A 10 3.70 -9.27 -31.38
C HIS A 10 2.21 -8.86 -31.44
N SER A 11 1.25 -9.78 -31.34
CA SER A 11 -0.18 -9.46 -31.50
C SER A 11 -0.99 -9.34 -30.19
N ARG A 12 -0.39 -9.55 -29.00
CA ARG A 12 -1.12 -9.47 -27.72
C ARG A 12 -1.02 -8.13 -26.98
N ILE A 13 -0.17 -7.20 -27.42
CA ILE A 13 0.08 -5.95 -26.70
C ILE A 13 -0.87 -4.82 -27.14
N ASN A 14 -1.45 -4.88 -28.34
CA ASN A 14 -2.25 -3.75 -28.84
C ASN A 14 -3.67 -3.64 -28.28
N LYS A 15 -4.25 -4.73 -27.73
CA LYS A 15 -5.66 -4.72 -27.28
C LYS A 15 -5.83 -4.30 -25.81
N SER A 16 -4.80 -4.50 -24.99
CA SER A 16 -4.79 -4.04 -23.59
C SER A 16 -4.63 -2.53 -23.49
N ASP A 17 -3.89 -1.94 -24.43
CA ASP A 17 -3.57 -0.51 -24.44
C ASP A 17 -4.79 0.30 -24.92
N GLU A 18 -5.51 -0.16 -25.95
CA GLU A 18 -6.79 0.43 -26.38
C GLU A 18 -7.89 0.33 -25.30
N LEU A 19 -7.94 -0.78 -24.56
CA LEU A 19 -8.89 -0.93 -23.46
C LEU A 19 -8.52 -0.05 -22.27
N ALA A 20 -7.23 0.09 -21.95
CA ALA A 20 -6.73 1.01 -20.92
C ALA A 20 -7.00 2.49 -21.27
N GLU A 21 -6.91 2.86 -22.55
CA GLU A 21 -7.24 4.19 -23.07
C GLU A 21 -8.77 4.45 -23.04
N SER A 22 -9.60 3.45 -23.36
CA SER A 22 -11.07 3.58 -23.33
C SER A 22 -11.64 3.83 -21.92
N TRP A 23 -10.94 3.37 -20.87
CA TRP A 23 -11.28 3.69 -19.50
C TRP A 23 -10.82 5.10 -19.08
N GLN A 24 -9.70 5.62 -19.61
CA GLN A 24 -9.22 6.96 -19.30
C GLN A 24 -10.06 8.07 -19.96
N GLU A 25 -10.53 7.90 -21.19
CA GLU A 25 -11.36 8.90 -21.87
C GLU A 25 -12.76 9.06 -21.23
N ARG A 26 -13.38 7.97 -20.77
CA ARG A 26 -14.70 7.99 -20.10
C ARG A 26 -14.72 8.67 -18.73
N PHE A 27 -13.55 8.94 -18.15
CA PHE A 27 -13.41 9.59 -16.84
C PHE A 27 -12.62 10.91 -16.89
N SER A 28 -12.42 11.47 -18.09
CA SER A 28 -11.72 12.73 -18.34
C SER A 28 -12.64 13.96 -18.16
N GLY A 29 -12.94 14.30 -16.91
CA GLY A 29 -13.62 15.57 -16.62
C GLY A 29 -13.67 15.93 -15.14
N ALA A 30 -13.87 14.93 -14.27
CA ALA A 30 -14.02 15.15 -12.82
C ALA A 30 -12.78 14.75 -11.99
N PHE A 31 -11.72 14.23 -12.61
CA PHE A 31 -10.59 13.59 -11.91
C PHE A 31 -9.34 14.47 -11.75
N ARG A 32 -9.49 15.79 -11.66
CA ARG A 32 -8.43 16.69 -11.16
C ARG A 32 -8.51 16.95 -9.65
N LEU A 33 -9.54 16.45 -8.95
CA LEU A 33 -9.74 16.72 -7.52
C LEU A 33 -10.55 15.60 -6.82
N ASN A 34 -10.07 14.34 -6.78
CA ASN A 34 -10.74 13.34 -5.93
C ASN A 34 -9.94 12.12 -5.45
N TRP A 35 -8.60 12.20 -5.41
CA TRP A 35 -7.79 11.24 -4.64
C TRP A 35 -7.71 11.60 -3.13
N LEU A 36 -8.27 12.75 -2.70
CA LEU A 36 -8.25 13.22 -1.31
C LEU A 36 -9.62 13.39 -0.62
N LYS A 37 -10.74 12.84 -1.14
CA LYS A 37 -12.06 12.99 -0.47
C LYS A 37 -12.69 11.74 0.14
N THR A 38 -12.04 10.59 0.13
CA THR A 38 -12.60 9.37 0.77
C THR A 38 -11.94 9.02 2.11
N LEU A 39 -11.61 10.03 2.92
CA LEU A 39 -11.40 9.86 4.36
C LEU A 39 -12.15 10.95 5.15
N SER A 40 -13.46 11.02 4.94
CA SER A 40 -14.40 11.57 5.92
C SER A 40 -15.05 10.42 6.67
N VAL A 41 -14.41 9.95 7.73
CA VAL A 41 -15.12 9.43 8.90
C VAL A 41 -14.43 10.08 10.10
N VAL A 42 -15.10 11.07 10.67
CA VAL A 42 -15.45 11.18 12.09
C VAL A 42 -16.10 12.55 12.22
N THR A 43 -17.43 12.54 12.15
CA THR A 43 -18.24 13.65 12.63
C THR A 43 -18.16 13.65 14.15
N LEU A 44 -17.84 14.82 14.70
CA LEU A 44 -17.87 15.17 16.12
C LEU A 44 -19.07 14.58 16.87
N LEU A 45 -18.81 14.04 18.06
CA LEU A 45 -19.67 14.27 19.23
C LEU A 45 -18.80 14.47 20.49
N ALA A 46 -19.11 15.58 21.17
CA ALA A 46 -18.65 16.15 22.43
C ALA A 46 -17.68 15.35 23.35
N VAL A 47 -16.57 16.02 23.65
CA VAL A 47 -15.73 15.86 24.86
C VAL A 47 -16.51 16.35 26.09
N PRO A 48 -16.40 15.65 27.23
CA PRO A 48 -16.20 16.32 28.51
C PRO A 48 -14.78 16.06 29.02
N ALA A 49 -14.21 17.14 29.56
CA ALA A 49 -12.86 17.28 30.04
C ALA A 49 -12.42 16.20 31.04
N ALA A 50 -11.29 15.56 30.78
CA ALA A 50 -10.31 15.21 31.80
C ALA A 50 -8.98 14.84 31.13
N TRP A 51 -8.06 15.79 31.20
CA TRP A 51 -6.63 15.62 30.95
C TRP A 51 -5.99 14.59 31.91
N THR A 52 -4.78 14.16 31.55
CA THR A 52 -3.67 13.58 32.37
C THR A 52 -3.29 12.14 31.96
N LYS A 53 -2.06 11.77 31.58
CA LYS A 53 -0.73 12.41 31.69
C LYS A 53 0.20 11.94 30.56
N ASP A 54 1.03 12.86 30.08
CA ASP A 54 2.30 12.57 29.41
C ASP A 54 3.22 11.78 30.34
N ASP A 55 3.61 10.56 29.96
CA ASP A 55 4.71 9.82 30.57
C ASP A 55 5.90 9.83 29.59
N PRO A 56 6.86 10.77 29.74
CA PRO A 56 7.98 10.92 28.81
C PRO A 56 8.90 9.69 28.78
N VAL A 57 8.88 8.86 29.82
CA VAL A 57 9.68 7.63 29.90
C VAL A 57 9.12 6.56 28.98
N ARG A 58 7.78 6.44 28.90
CA ARG A 58 7.11 5.51 27.96
C ARG A 58 7.32 5.91 26.52
N ARG A 59 7.30 7.21 26.24
CA ARG A 59 7.60 7.76 24.90
C ARG A 59 9.04 7.43 24.48
N ALA A 60 10.01 7.64 25.38
CA ALA A 60 11.40 7.29 25.13
C ALA A 60 11.56 5.78 24.87
N ALA A 61 10.95 4.93 25.71
CA ALA A 61 11.01 3.47 25.54
C ALA A 61 10.32 2.98 24.25
N MET A 62 9.23 3.63 23.81
CA MET A 62 8.57 3.30 22.55
C MET A 62 9.42 3.68 21.33
N LEU A 63 10.11 4.82 21.40
CA LEU A 63 11.02 5.26 20.34
C LEU A 63 12.30 4.42 20.30
N ASP A 64 12.78 3.93 21.44
CA ASP A 64 13.95 3.05 21.56
C ASP A 64 13.65 1.61 21.09
N ALA A 65 12.40 1.15 21.25
CA ALA A 65 11.94 -0.14 20.74
C ALA A 65 11.77 -0.16 19.21
N ILE A 66 11.73 1.01 18.57
CA ILE A 66 11.87 1.13 17.12
C ILE A 66 13.38 1.22 16.88
N ASP A 67 14.01 0.08 16.59
CA ASP A 67 15.42 0.06 16.19
C ASP A 67 15.57 0.79 14.84
N VAL A 68 15.84 2.09 14.92
CA VAL A 68 16.13 2.98 13.78
C VAL A 68 17.62 2.92 13.42
N THR A 69 18.46 2.19 14.18
CA THR A 69 19.92 2.33 14.09
C THR A 69 20.58 1.57 12.94
N ASP A 70 19.83 0.77 12.17
CA ASP A 70 20.34 0.06 10.98
C ASP A 70 19.68 0.51 9.66
N ALA A 71 19.01 1.68 9.66
CA ALA A 71 18.42 2.24 8.45
C ALA A 71 19.53 2.84 7.55
N PRO A 72 19.71 2.38 6.29
CA PRO A 72 20.63 3.02 5.36
C PRO A 72 20.25 4.50 5.20
N THR A 73 21.25 5.36 4.95
CA THR A 73 21.31 6.84 4.90
C THR A 73 20.21 7.59 4.09
N ARG A 74 19.14 6.92 3.64
CA ARG A 74 17.94 7.45 2.99
C ARG A 74 16.78 7.69 3.97
N ALA A 75 17.08 8.12 5.19
CA ALA A 75 16.05 8.42 6.19
C ALA A 75 15.21 9.63 5.74
N LEU A 76 13.91 9.43 5.51
CA LEU A 76 12.96 10.53 5.38
C LEU A 76 13.09 11.44 6.62
N PRO A 77 13.23 12.77 6.46
CA PRO A 77 13.36 13.65 7.61
C PRO A 77 12.13 13.49 8.52
N LEU A 78 12.37 13.26 9.80
CA LEU A 78 11.32 13.22 10.81
C LEU A 78 10.83 14.64 11.08
N GLU A 79 9.93 15.12 10.22
CA GLU A 79 9.29 16.41 10.41
C GLU A 79 8.21 16.31 11.49
N SER A 80 8.33 17.12 12.54
CA SER A 80 7.27 17.29 13.53
C SER A 80 6.12 18.08 12.90
N ASN A 81 4.94 17.46 12.87
CA ASN A 81 3.73 18.04 12.30
C ASN A 81 2.54 17.66 13.19
N ALA A 82 1.67 18.62 13.51
CA ALA A 82 0.46 18.38 14.30
C ALA A 82 -0.42 17.26 13.75
N ARG A 83 -0.39 17.02 12.43
CA ARG A 83 -1.07 15.88 11.80
C ARG A 83 -0.46 14.55 12.23
N VAL A 84 0.87 14.46 12.31
CA VAL A 84 1.60 13.27 12.76
C VAL A 84 1.35 13.05 14.24
N ASP A 85 1.45 14.10 15.06
CA ASP A 85 1.21 14.00 16.51
C ASP A 85 -0.19 13.46 16.83
N ARG A 86 -1.22 13.88 16.09
CA ARG A 86 -2.57 13.33 16.22
C ARG A 86 -2.61 11.82 15.98
N TRP A 87 -1.88 11.32 14.97
CA TRP A 87 -1.84 9.89 14.67
C TRP A 87 -1.06 9.11 15.71
N VAL A 88 0.03 9.68 16.23
CA VAL A 88 0.79 9.11 17.35
C VAL A 88 -0.11 8.98 18.58
N GLU A 89 -0.78 10.06 18.97
CA GLU A 89 -1.72 10.07 20.10
C GLU A 89 -2.84 9.03 19.90
N ALA A 90 -3.40 8.97 18.69
CA ALA A 90 -4.45 7.99 18.38
C ALA A 90 -3.95 6.55 18.53
N PHE A 91 -2.74 6.22 18.06
CA PHE A 91 -2.17 4.87 18.21
C PHE A 91 -1.78 4.54 19.65
N GLU A 92 -1.44 5.52 20.47
CA GLU A 92 -1.17 5.32 21.90
C GLU A 92 -2.45 5.14 22.72
N THR A 93 -3.57 5.72 22.26
CA THR A 93 -4.84 5.78 23.01
C THR A 93 -5.95 4.96 22.33
N THR A 94 -6.78 5.62 21.52
CA THR A 94 -8.05 5.11 20.97
C THR A 94 -7.88 3.96 19.99
N ARG A 95 -6.76 3.91 19.27
CA ARG A 95 -6.45 2.94 18.22
C ARG A 95 -5.36 1.95 18.62
N ARG A 96 -5.05 1.83 19.91
CA ARG A 96 -3.96 0.99 20.41
C ARG A 96 -4.06 -0.47 19.99
N LEU A 97 -5.25 -1.06 20.09
CA LEU A 97 -5.48 -2.45 19.70
C LEU A 97 -5.29 -2.68 18.19
N GLU A 98 -5.69 -1.72 17.37
CA GLU A 98 -5.47 -1.77 15.92
C GLU A 98 -3.97 -1.71 15.60
N PHE A 99 -3.25 -0.82 16.29
CA PHE A 99 -1.81 -0.66 16.15
C PHE A 99 -1.04 -1.90 16.60
N GLU A 100 -1.39 -2.49 17.74
CA GLU A 100 -0.83 -3.76 18.20
C GLU A 100 -1.07 -4.89 17.18
N GLY A 101 -2.27 -4.93 16.58
CA GLY A 101 -2.60 -5.87 15.52
C GLY A 101 -1.78 -5.65 14.24
N LEU A 102 -1.55 -4.39 13.85
CA LEU A 102 -0.62 -4.04 12.79
C LEU A 102 0.82 -4.50 13.13
N MET A 103 1.32 -4.24 14.34
CA MET A 103 2.69 -4.63 14.71
C MET A 103 2.91 -6.15 14.65
N ARG A 104 1.93 -6.95 15.09
CA ARG A 104 1.97 -8.40 14.92
C ARG A 104 2.04 -8.81 13.45
N ARG A 105 1.23 -8.21 12.59
CA ARG A 105 1.22 -8.52 11.14
C ARG A 105 2.50 -8.03 10.45
N ARG A 106 3.06 -6.90 10.89
CA ARG A 106 4.36 -6.40 10.44
C ARG A 106 5.46 -7.41 10.69
N ALA A 107 5.50 -8.01 11.88
CA ALA A 107 6.46 -9.06 12.20
C ALA A 107 6.33 -10.30 11.29
N LEU A 108 5.14 -10.56 10.72
CA LEU A 108 4.91 -11.68 9.81
C LEU A 108 5.28 -11.38 8.35
N PHE A 109 5.03 -10.16 7.87
CA PHE A 109 5.08 -9.86 6.43
C PHE A 109 6.20 -8.92 6.01
N SER A 110 6.79 -8.15 6.93
CA SER A 110 7.77 -7.12 6.56
C SER A 110 9.02 -7.68 5.88
N ASP A 111 9.59 -8.77 6.40
CA ASP A 111 10.78 -9.39 5.82
C ASP A 111 10.51 -9.98 4.44
N MET A 112 9.33 -10.61 4.24
CA MET A 112 8.91 -11.13 2.94
C MET A 112 8.80 -10.00 1.90
N ILE A 113 8.14 -8.89 2.26
CA ILE A 113 7.96 -7.76 1.36
C ILE A 113 9.31 -7.10 1.05
N ARG A 114 10.15 -6.88 2.07
CA ARG A 114 11.49 -6.30 1.91
C ARG A 114 12.40 -7.17 1.05
N SER A 115 12.34 -8.50 1.20
CA SER A 115 13.07 -9.42 0.32
C SER A 115 12.69 -9.21 -1.14
N LYS A 116 11.38 -9.19 -1.43
CA LYS A 116 10.86 -8.98 -2.79
C LYS A 116 11.19 -7.61 -3.37
N LEU A 117 11.26 -6.58 -2.52
CA LEU A 117 11.70 -5.23 -2.90
C LEU A 117 13.20 -5.22 -3.25
N ARG A 118 14.05 -5.82 -2.41
CA ARG A 118 15.48 -5.96 -2.68
C ARG A 118 15.77 -6.74 -3.95
N GLU A 119 15.08 -7.86 -4.17
CA GLU A 119 15.19 -8.68 -5.39
C GLU A 119 14.90 -7.85 -6.66
N ARG A 120 14.08 -6.81 -6.55
CA ARG A 120 13.69 -5.92 -7.67
C ARG A 120 14.44 -4.59 -7.69
N ASN A 121 15.44 -4.40 -6.83
CA ASN A 121 16.15 -3.13 -6.64
C ASN A 121 15.19 -1.94 -6.38
N MET A 122 14.09 -2.19 -5.65
CA MET A 122 13.12 -1.17 -5.26
C MET A 122 13.40 -0.67 -3.84
N PRO A 123 13.04 0.58 -3.50
CA PRO A 123 13.17 1.10 -2.15
C PRO A 123 12.37 0.27 -1.15
N GLU A 124 12.98 -0.10 -0.02
CA GLU A 124 12.32 -0.89 1.03
C GLU A 124 11.20 -0.12 1.75
N GLU A 125 11.24 1.23 1.66
CA GLU A 125 10.24 2.15 2.21
C GLU A 125 8.86 1.95 1.57
N LEU A 126 8.77 1.33 0.39
CA LEU A 126 7.50 0.98 -0.24
C LEU A 126 6.67 -0.01 0.60
N LEU A 127 7.28 -0.69 1.59
CA LEU A 127 6.58 -1.48 2.61
C LEU A 127 5.52 -0.66 3.37
N TYR A 128 5.68 0.66 3.49
CA TYR A 128 4.70 1.47 4.21
C TYR A 128 3.37 1.63 3.46
N ILE A 129 3.33 1.36 2.15
CA ILE A 129 2.09 1.36 1.36
C ILE A 129 1.08 0.34 1.91
N PRO A 130 1.37 -0.97 2.00
CA PRO A 130 0.42 -1.93 2.53
C PRO A 130 0.16 -1.77 4.04
N VAL A 131 1.05 -1.07 4.77
CA VAL A 131 0.79 -0.61 6.14
C VAL A 131 -0.35 0.42 6.18
N ILE A 132 -0.32 1.44 5.32
CA ILE A 132 -1.37 2.46 5.28
C ILE A 132 -2.67 1.94 4.67
N GLU A 133 -2.60 1.05 3.67
CA GLU A 133 -3.77 0.57 2.94
C GLU A 133 -4.63 -0.41 3.74
N SER A 134 -4.00 -1.35 4.45
CA SER A 134 -4.73 -2.43 5.15
C SER A 134 -4.26 -2.70 6.58
N GLY A 135 -3.22 -2.00 7.03
CA GLY A 135 -2.50 -2.39 8.24
C GLY A 135 -1.84 -3.76 8.11
N LEU A 136 -1.39 -4.13 6.90
CA LEU A 136 -0.90 -5.46 6.54
C LEU A 136 -1.92 -6.59 6.78
N SER A 137 -3.20 -6.36 6.51
CA SER A 137 -4.24 -7.38 6.61
C SER A 137 -4.45 -8.15 5.30
N PRO A 138 -4.20 -9.47 5.23
CA PRO A 138 -4.51 -10.26 4.04
C PRO A 138 -6.02 -10.37 3.78
N PHE A 139 -6.84 -10.13 4.79
CA PHE A 139 -8.30 -10.25 4.72
C PHE A 139 -9.02 -8.90 4.77
N ALA A 140 -8.31 -7.76 4.66
CA ALA A 140 -8.98 -6.46 4.58
C ALA A 140 -9.86 -6.39 3.33
N VAL A 141 -11.08 -5.90 3.50
CA VAL A 141 -12.02 -5.65 2.41
C VAL A 141 -12.59 -4.25 2.60
N SER A 142 -12.41 -3.37 1.62
CA SER A 142 -12.98 -2.03 1.65
C SER A 142 -14.46 -2.05 1.26
N ARG A 143 -15.15 -0.94 1.53
CA ARG A 143 -16.55 -0.72 1.11
C ARG A 143 -16.74 -0.74 -0.40
N VAL A 144 -15.67 -0.52 -1.16
CA VAL A 144 -15.64 -0.51 -2.63
C VAL A 144 -14.93 -1.73 -3.20
N SER A 145 -14.81 -2.82 -2.41
CA SER A 145 -14.31 -4.13 -2.84
C SER A 145 -12.81 -4.21 -3.17
N ALA A 146 -12.01 -3.30 -2.62
CA ALA A 146 -10.56 -3.44 -2.58
C ALA A 146 -10.17 -4.50 -1.53
N VAL A 147 -9.23 -5.41 -1.85
CA VAL A 147 -8.95 -6.59 -1.01
C VAL A 147 -7.46 -6.77 -0.73
N GLY A 148 -7.16 -7.26 0.47
CA GLY A 148 -5.85 -7.78 0.86
C GLY A 148 -4.85 -6.72 1.28
N LEU A 149 -3.58 -7.13 1.37
CA LEU A 149 -2.48 -6.30 1.88
C LEU A 149 -2.40 -4.96 1.15
N TRP A 150 -2.49 -5.02 -0.17
CA TRP A 150 -2.28 -3.91 -1.11
C TRP A 150 -3.58 -3.24 -1.57
N GLN A 151 -4.73 -3.64 -1.00
CA GLN A 151 -6.05 -3.11 -1.38
C GLN A 151 -6.29 -3.11 -2.89
N PHE A 152 -6.10 -4.27 -3.52
CA PHE A 152 -6.32 -4.42 -4.95
C PHE A 152 -7.81 -4.39 -5.32
N MET A 153 -8.15 -3.58 -6.31
CA MET A 153 -9.39 -3.71 -7.06
C MET A 153 -9.32 -4.91 -7.98
N SER A 154 -10.44 -5.64 -8.14
CA SER A 154 -10.48 -6.87 -8.95
C SER A 154 -9.95 -6.70 -10.39
N PRO A 155 -10.34 -5.65 -11.16
CA PRO A 155 -9.82 -5.45 -12.51
C PRO A 155 -8.29 -5.32 -12.57
N THR A 156 -7.72 -4.55 -11.63
CA THR A 156 -6.27 -4.37 -11.53
C THR A 156 -5.59 -5.67 -11.10
N ALA A 157 -6.15 -6.39 -10.13
CA ALA A 157 -5.62 -7.68 -9.70
C ALA A 157 -5.50 -8.67 -10.88
N LEU A 158 -6.55 -8.78 -11.69
CA LEU A 158 -6.57 -9.63 -12.88
C LEU A 158 -5.53 -9.18 -13.92
N GLN A 159 -5.37 -7.87 -14.12
CA GLN A 159 -4.38 -7.31 -15.04
C GLN A 159 -2.94 -7.70 -14.65
N TYR A 160 -2.66 -7.79 -13.35
CA TYR A 160 -1.35 -8.19 -12.80
C TYR A 160 -1.31 -9.67 -12.41
N GLY A 161 -2.10 -10.50 -13.09
CA GLY A 161 -1.97 -11.97 -13.04
C GLY A 161 -2.53 -12.66 -11.80
N LEU A 162 -3.23 -11.94 -10.92
CA LEU A 162 -3.90 -12.55 -9.77
C LEU A 162 -5.20 -13.23 -10.21
N ARG A 163 -5.46 -14.42 -9.69
CA ARG A 163 -6.75 -15.08 -9.84
C ARG A 163 -7.78 -14.51 -8.87
N VAL A 164 -8.91 -14.04 -9.40
CA VAL A 164 -10.06 -13.58 -8.62
C VAL A 164 -11.33 -14.21 -9.18
N ASP A 165 -11.83 -15.24 -8.51
CA ASP A 165 -13.09 -15.92 -8.81
C ASP A 165 -13.84 -16.33 -7.54
N GLU A 166 -14.95 -17.04 -7.71
CA GLU A 166 -15.85 -17.45 -6.61
C GLU A 166 -15.18 -18.37 -5.58
N HIS A 167 -14.10 -19.06 -5.95
CA HIS A 167 -13.42 -20.04 -5.11
C HIS A 167 -12.07 -19.53 -4.59
N VAL A 168 -11.37 -18.71 -5.38
CA VAL A 168 -10.02 -18.25 -5.10
C VAL A 168 -9.93 -16.74 -5.32
N ASP A 169 -9.46 -16.03 -4.28
CA ASP A 169 -9.13 -14.60 -4.36
C ASP A 169 -7.67 -14.37 -3.93
N GLU A 170 -6.78 -14.36 -4.92
CA GLU A 170 -5.33 -14.23 -4.70
C GLU A 170 -4.90 -12.83 -4.27
N ARG A 171 -5.82 -11.85 -4.25
CA ARG A 171 -5.57 -10.56 -3.57
C ARG A 171 -5.33 -10.77 -2.08
N ARG A 172 -5.83 -11.86 -1.49
CA ARG A 172 -5.62 -12.25 -0.10
C ARG A 172 -4.34 -13.04 0.13
N ASP A 173 -3.66 -13.48 -0.93
CA ASP A 173 -2.38 -14.18 -0.83
C ASP A 173 -1.26 -13.14 -0.65
N PRO A 174 -0.56 -13.10 0.50
CA PRO A 174 0.48 -12.09 0.76
C PRO A 174 1.61 -12.09 -0.27
N VAL A 175 2.00 -13.27 -0.77
CA VAL A 175 3.14 -13.42 -1.67
C VAL A 175 2.75 -12.97 -3.07
N ARG A 176 1.65 -13.51 -3.60
CA ARG A 176 1.18 -13.19 -4.95
C ARG A 176 0.73 -11.74 -5.06
N ALA A 177 -0.04 -11.25 -4.09
CA ALA A 177 -0.47 -9.86 -4.07
C ALA A 177 0.74 -8.90 -3.98
N THR A 178 1.81 -9.28 -3.29
CA THR A 178 3.03 -8.48 -3.26
C THR A 178 3.74 -8.49 -4.61
N ASP A 179 3.90 -9.64 -5.27
CA ASP A 179 4.49 -9.69 -6.60
C ASP A 179 3.73 -8.80 -7.61
N ALA A 180 2.40 -8.92 -7.64
CA ALA A 180 1.53 -8.09 -8.49
C ALA A 180 1.63 -6.59 -8.14
N ALA A 181 1.68 -6.25 -6.85
CA ALA A 181 1.80 -4.85 -6.41
C ALA A 181 3.13 -4.23 -6.82
N LEU A 182 4.23 -4.97 -6.69
CA LEU A 182 5.55 -4.47 -7.09
C LEU A 182 5.66 -4.31 -8.60
N GLU A 183 5.05 -5.19 -9.39
CA GLU A 183 4.94 -5.00 -10.84
C GLU A 183 4.14 -3.74 -11.20
N TYR A 184 3.01 -3.50 -10.52
CA TYR A 184 2.23 -2.29 -10.73
C TYR A 184 3.01 -1.02 -10.34
N LEU A 185 3.72 -1.04 -9.22
CA LEU A 185 4.56 0.07 -8.79
C LEU A 185 5.71 0.33 -9.76
N ALA A 186 6.33 -0.71 -10.33
CA ALA A 186 7.35 -0.57 -11.37
C ALA A 186 6.80 0.13 -12.61
N TRP A 187 5.59 -0.24 -13.04
CA TRP A 187 4.92 0.40 -14.17
C TRP A 187 4.61 1.88 -13.88
N LEU A 188 4.07 2.18 -12.70
CA LEU A 188 3.81 3.55 -12.26
C LEU A 188 5.09 4.37 -12.24
N HIS A 189 6.17 3.82 -11.70
CA HIS A 189 7.48 4.46 -11.66
C HIS A 189 7.99 4.82 -13.06
N GLY A 190 7.90 3.89 -14.02
CA GLY A 190 8.24 4.17 -15.42
C GLY A 190 7.36 5.25 -16.05
N ARG A 191 6.04 5.23 -15.77
CA ARG A 191 5.07 6.20 -16.28
C ARG A 191 5.30 7.62 -15.74
N PHE A 192 5.73 7.75 -14.49
CA PHE A 192 5.90 9.04 -13.81
C PHE A 192 7.36 9.54 -13.78
N GLY A 193 8.18 9.10 -14.72
CA GLY A 193 9.51 9.68 -14.94
C GLY A 193 10.63 9.10 -14.08
N GLY A 194 10.40 7.95 -13.43
CA GLY A 194 11.47 7.17 -12.81
C GLY A 194 12.02 7.74 -11.50
N SER A 195 11.24 8.56 -10.79
CA SER A 195 11.55 8.97 -9.43
C SER A 195 10.61 8.29 -8.43
N TRP A 196 11.18 7.79 -7.33
CA TRP A 196 10.44 7.36 -6.14
C TRP A 196 10.22 8.50 -5.13
N TYR A 197 10.81 9.68 -5.39
CA TYR A 197 10.81 10.87 -4.53
C TYR A 197 10.34 12.13 -5.27
#